data_AF-A0A8R7UAS9-F1
#
_entry.id   AF-A0A8R7UAS9-F1
#
_cell.length_a   1.000
_cell.length_b   1.000
_cell.length_c   1.000
_cell.angle_alpha   90.00
_cell.angle_beta   90.00
_cell.angle_gamma   90.00
#
_symmetry.space_group_name_H-M   'P 1'
#
loop_
_entity.id
_entity.type
_entity.pdbx_description
1 polymer ?
#
loop_
_entity_poly.entity_id
_entity_poly.type
_entity_poly.pdbx_seq_one_letter_code
_entity_poly.pdbx_strand_id
1 'polypeptide(L)'
;MSTSEVSESADSMDEDMSQVPRVRRSKVWEHYEQDLVRIHRDLKAVCKYCGTQLHTKFGTTSLRTHIAESCKSIEDGCRKNFLLTMKKTNSEGPFVFDQKVCRDLMVKFCIHAEIPFLKFEDPYLQPWIDSMQPAFQVTGHHTIHDDAMKMYKGMKKDIEVELQNLDSR
;
A
#
# COMPACT_ATOMS: atom_id res chain seq x y z
N MET A 1 -64.77 -1.08 -35.29
CA MET A 1 -64.60 0.20 -36.01
C MET A 1 -64.39 1.25 -34.93
N SER A 2 -63.27 1.94 -34.76
CA SER A 2 -62.09 2.13 -35.61
C SER A 2 -60.86 2.37 -34.73
N THR A 3 -59.72 2.09 -35.34
CA THR A 3 -58.32 2.24 -34.91
C THR A 3 -57.96 3.63 -34.38
N SER A 4 -56.93 3.70 -33.53
CA SER A 4 -55.73 4.48 -33.84
C SER A 4 -54.61 4.18 -32.84
N GLU A 5 -53.56 3.60 -33.40
CA GLU A 5 -52.28 3.26 -32.82
C GLU A 5 -51.48 4.55 -32.56
N VAL A 6 -50.80 4.65 -31.42
CA VAL A 6 -49.80 5.70 -31.17
C VAL A 6 -48.44 5.04 -31.30
N SER A 7 -47.79 5.35 -32.42
CA SER A 7 -46.46 4.91 -32.81
C SER A 7 -45.38 5.65 -32.03
N GLU A 8 -44.55 4.88 -31.33
CA GLU A 8 -43.26 5.29 -30.78
C GLU A 8 -42.28 5.59 -31.93
N SER A 9 -41.71 6.80 -31.93
CA SER A 9 -40.50 7.14 -32.69
C SER A 9 -39.87 8.39 -32.07
N ALA A 10 -38.87 8.19 -31.22
CA ALA A 10 -37.93 9.23 -30.83
C ALA A 10 -36.55 8.77 -31.33
N ASP A 11 -36.12 9.41 -32.40
CA ASP A 11 -34.90 9.17 -33.13
C ASP A 11 -33.70 9.86 -32.47
N SER A 12 -32.52 9.28 -32.66
CA SER A 12 -31.20 9.92 -32.63
C SER A 12 -30.75 10.66 -31.35
N MET A 13 -29.86 10.02 -30.58
CA MET A 13 -28.67 10.68 -30.03
C MET A 13 -27.46 9.73 -30.09
N ASP A 14 -26.70 9.81 -31.19
CA ASP A 14 -25.33 9.30 -31.27
C ASP A 14 -24.45 10.16 -30.35
N GLU A 15 -24.23 9.71 -29.12
CA GLU A 15 -23.17 10.26 -28.28
C GLU A 15 -21.81 9.70 -28.74
N ASP A 16 -21.18 10.40 -29.69
CA ASP A 16 -19.73 10.35 -29.90
C ASP A 16 -19.03 10.95 -28.67
N MET A 17 -18.93 10.14 -27.62
CA MET A 17 -18.08 10.40 -26.47
C MET A 17 -16.63 10.21 -26.87
N SER A 18 -16.06 11.24 -27.48
CA SER A 18 -14.61 11.46 -27.57
C SER A 18 -14.04 11.50 -26.16
N GLN A 19 -13.70 10.32 -25.63
CA GLN A 19 -13.19 10.15 -24.28
C GLN A 19 -11.80 10.75 -24.19
N VAL A 20 -11.70 11.92 -23.57
CA VAL A 20 -10.45 12.46 -23.05
C VAL A 20 -9.73 11.33 -22.27
N PRO A 21 -8.48 10.97 -22.60
CA PRO A 21 -7.82 9.84 -21.96
C PRO A 21 -7.73 10.06 -20.46
N ARG A 22 -8.47 9.27 -19.68
CA ARG A 22 -8.37 9.28 -18.22
C ARG A 22 -6.92 8.99 -17.85
N VAL A 23 -6.28 9.90 -17.11
CA VAL A 23 -4.90 9.72 -16.63
C VAL A 23 -4.84 8.44 -15.79
N ARG A 24 -4.13 7.45 -16.32
CA ARG A 24 -3.94 6.12 -15.74
C ARG A 24 -2.95 6.23 -14.57
N ARG A 25 -3.45 6.24 -13.33
CA ARG A 25 -2.62 6.45 -12.11
C ARG A 25 -1.71 5.28 -11.73
N SER A 26 -1.99 4.06 -12.20
CA SER A 26 -1.26 2.86 -11.79
C SER A 26 -0.06 2.59 -12.70
N LYS A 27 1.12 2.33 -12.12
CA LYS A 27 2.34 1.99 -12.89
C LYS A 27 2.20 0.72 -13.75
N VAL A 28 1.23 -0.14 -13.45
CA VAL A 28 0.95 -1.33 -14.27
C VAL A 28 0.64 -0.99 -15.72
N TRP A 29 0.11 0.20 -16.00
CA TRP A 29 -0.24 0.64 -17.36
C TRP A 29 0.98 0.85 -18.27
N GLU A 30 2.19 0.97 -17.72
CA GLU A 30 3.43 1.01 -18.51
C GLU A 30 3.64 -0.28 -19.32
N HIS A 31 3.07 -1.40 -18.86
CA HIS A 31 3.17 -2.73 -19.46
C HIS A 31 2.04 -3.07 -20.45
N TYR A 32 1.10 -2.15 -20.67
CA TYR A 32 -0.06 -2.33 -21.55
C TYR A 32 -0.10 -1.26 -22.62
N GLU A 33 -0.73 -1.57 -23.75
CA GLU A 33 -1.00 -0.60 -24.80
C GLU A 33 -1.80 0.59 -24.28
N GLN A 34 -1.49 1.77 -24.83
CA GLN A 34 -2.09 3.02 -24.41
C GLN A 34 -3.58 3.07 -24.78
N ASP A 35 -3.95 2.46 -25.90
CA ASP A 35 -5.33 2.40 -26.35
C ASP A 35 -6.02 1.11 -25.90
N LEU A 36 -7.26 1.25 -25.41
CA LEU A 36 -8.10 0.09 -25.10
C LEU A 36 -8.82 -0.35 -26.35
N VAL A 37 -8.87 -1.66 -26.59
CA VAL A 37 -9.59 -2.21 -27.73
C VAL A 37 -11.02 -2.54 -27.30
N ARG A 38 -12.01 -2.09 -28.08
CA ARG A 38 -13.42 -2.39 -27.84
C ARG A 38 -13.79 -3.74 -28.46
N ILE A 39 -14.10 -4.72 -27.62
CA ILE A 39 -14.46 -6.08 -28.05
C ILE A 39 -15.74 -6.49 -27.32
N HIS A 40 -16.79 -6.85 -28.09
CA HIS A 40 -18.10 -7.23 -27.56
C HIS A 40 -18.66 -6.24 -26.52
N ARG A 41 -18.62 -4.94 -26.84
CA ARG A 41 -19.04 -3.80 -25.99
C ARG A 41 -18.16 -3.51 -24.76
N ASP A 42 -17.06 -4.23 -24.57
CA ASP A 42 -16.14 -4.04 -23.45
C ASP A 42 -14.80 -3.45 -23.89
N LEU A 43 -14.27 -2.53 -23.08
CA LEU A 43 -12.89 -2.05 -23.22
C LEU A 43 -11.91 -3.06 -22.60
N LYS A 44 -10.93 -3.48 -23.40
CA LYS A 44 -9.87 -4.40 -22.97
C LYS A 44 -8.49 -3.76 -23.11
N ALA A 45 -7.64 -4.01 -22.13
CA ALA A 45 -6.22 -3.67 -22.19
C ALA A 45 -5.43 -4.78 -22.90
N VAL A 46 -4.50 -4.40 -23.76
CA VAL A 46 -3.65 -5.34 -24.50
C VAL A 46 -2.24 -5.32 -23.91
N CYS A 47 -1.73 -6.49 -23.54
CA CYS A 47 -0.37 -6.63 -23.03
C CYS A 47 0.67 -6.39 -24.14
N LYS A 48 1.66 -5.52 -23.90
CA LYS A 48 2.74 -5.19 -24.85
C LYS A 48 3.63 -6.38 -25.21
N TYR A 49 3.72 -7.37 -24.32
CA TYR A 49 4.67 -8.48 -24.46
C TYR A 49 4.06 -9.68 -25.17
N CYS A 50 2.83 -10.07 -24.79
CA CYS A 50 2.20 -11.31 -25.27
C CYS A 50 0.86 -11.08 -25.98
N GLY A 51 0.43 -9.82 -26.14
CA GLY A 51 -0.81 -9.47 -26.85
C GLY A 51 -2.10 -9.92 -26.14
N THR A 52 -2.01 -10.48 -24.94
CA THR A 52 -3.19 -10.96 -24.19
C THR A 52 -4.11 -9.78 -23.84
N GLN A 53 -5.40 -9.98 -24.10
CA GLN A 53 -6.44 -8.98 -23.84
C GLN A 53 -7.07 -9.23 -22.48
N LEU A 54 -7.06 -8.21 -21.61
CA LEU A 54 -7.58 -8.29 -20.25
C LEU A 54 -8.67 -7.25 -20.04
N HIS A 55 -9.73 -7.64 -19.34
CA HIS A 55 -10.80 -6.72 -18.97
C HIS A 55 -10.33 -5.74 -17.89
N THR A 56 -10.77 -4.47 -18.01
CA THR A 56 -10.40 -3.37 -17.11
C THR A 56 -11.59 -2.86 -16.29
N LYS A 57 -12.73 -3.56 -16.31
CA LYS A 57 -13.99 -3.12 -15.68
C LYS A 57 -13.89 -2.96 -14.15
N PHE A 58 -13.09 -3.80 -13.48
CA PHE A 58 -13.03 -3.88 -12.03
C PHE A 58 -11.62 -3.60 -11.50
N GLY A 59 -11.03 -2.47 -11.92
CA GLY A 59 -9.70 -2.04 -11.49
C GLY A 59 -8.56 -2.73 -12.25
N THR A 60 -7.34 -2.67 -11.70
CA THR A 60 -6.10 -3.13 -12.37
C THR A 60 -5.53 -4.43 -11.81
N THR A 61 -6.28 -5.18 -11.00
CA THR A 61 -5.80 -6.42 -10.37
C THR A 61 -5.49 -7.50 -11.40
N SER A 62 -6.39 -7.72 -12.36
CA SER A 62 -6.18 -8.65 -13.48
C SER A 62 -4.91 -8.31 -14.29
N LEU A 63 -4.68 -7.02 -14.53
CA LEU A 63 -3.49 -6.52 -15.21
C LEU A 63 -2.22 -6.79 -14.40
N ARG A 64 -2.27 -6.54 -13.08
CA ARG A 64 -1.13 -6.80 -12.19
C ARG A 64 -0.76 -8.28 -12.14
N THR A 65 -1.74 -9.15 -11.91
CA THR A 65 -1.52 -10.61 -11.83
C THR A 65 -0.96 -11.15 -13.13
N HIS A 66 -1.45 -10.65 -14.27
CA HIS A 66 -0.91 -11.06 -15.57
C HIS A 66 0.58 -10.75 -15.70
N ILE A 67 1.02 -9.53 -15.42
CA ILE A 67 2.45 -9.16 -15.51
C ILE A 67 3.30 -9.92 -14.49
N ALA A 68 2.78 -10.09 -13.27
CA ALA A 68 3.49 -10.77 -12.18
C ALA A 68 3.69 -12.27 -12.42
N GLU A 69 2.69 -12.96 -13.00
CA GLU A 69 2.62 -14.43 -12.92
C GLU A 69 2.32 -15.11 -14.26
N SER A 70 1.47 -14.52 -15.11
CA SER A 70 0.91 -15.25 -16.27
C SER A 70 1.51 -14.87 -17.63
N CYS A 71 2.13 -13.69 -17.74
CA CYS A 71 2.69 -13.21 -18.99
C CYS A 71 3.95 -14.02 -19.32
N LYS A 72 3.92 -14.84 -20.38
CA LYS A 72 5.06 -15.70 -20.75
C LYS A 72 6.16 -14.95 -21.51
N SER A 73 5.79 -13.89 -22.21
CA SER A 73 6.68 -13.17 -23.14
C SER A 73 7.40 -11.97 -22.53
N ILE A 74 7.11 -11.63 -21.26
CA ILE A 74 7.83 -10.55 -20.56
C ILE A 74 9.20 -11.05 -20.11
N GLU A 75 10.23 -10.22 -20.34
CA GLU A 75 11.58 -10.48 -19.88
C GLU A 75 11.67 -10.53 -18.35
N ASP A 76 12.48 -11.45 -17.82
CA ASP A 76 12.61 -11.67 -16.38
C ASP A 76 13.08 -10.43 -15.62
N GLY A 77 13.96 -9.62 -16.21
CA GLY A 77 14.41 -8.35 -15.63
C GLY A 77 13.27 -7.35 -15.47
N CYS A 78 12.43 -7.23 -16.51
CA CYS A 78 11.25 -6.36 -16.48
C CYS A 78 10.22 -6.84 -15.45
N ARG A 79 9.95 -8.15 -15.39
CA ARG A 79 9.06 -8.75 -14.39
C ARG A 79 9.55 -8.51 -12.97
N LYS A 80 10.84 -8.68 -12.70
CA LYS A 80 11.44 -8.43 -11.38
C LYS A 80 11.30 -6.96 -10.97
N ASN A 81 11.58 -6.01 -11.86
CA ASN A 81 11.44 -4.58 -11.58
C ASN A 81 9.98 -4.18 -11.32
N PHE A 82 9.04 -4.78 -12.05
CA PHE A 82 7.62 -4.60 -11.79
C PHE A 82 7.23 -5.12 -10.40
N LEU A 83 7.66 -6.34 -10.03
CA LEU A 83 7.39 -6.92 -8.71
C LEU A 83 7.97 -6.08 -7.56
N LEU A 84 9.15 -5.48 -7.72
CA LEU A 84 9.73 -4.55 -6.75
C LEU A 84 8.86 -3.31 -6.53
N THR A 85 8.25 -2.81 -7.60
CA THR A 85 7.30 -1.67 -7.53
C THR A 85 5.98 -2.08 -6.85
N MET A 86 5.65 -3.37 -6.83
CA MET A 86 4.42 -3.91 -6.24
C MET A 86 4.57 -4.39 -4.80
N LYS A 87 5.80 -4.53 -4.27
CA LYS A 87 6.06 -4.88 -2.86
C LYS A 87 5.52 -3.77 -1.96
N LYS A 88 4.25 -3.94 -1.58
CA LYS A 88 3.67 -3.32 -0.39
C LYS A 88 4.56 -3.71 0.79
N THR A 89 4.88 -2.74 1.63
CA THR A 89 5.61 -2.92 2.90
C THR A 89 5.24 -4.23 3.57
N ASN A 90 6.25 -5.07 3.80
CA ASN A 90 6.15 -6.41 4.37
C ASN A 90 5.13 -6.50 5.52
N SER A 91 3.99 -7.10 5.24
CA SER A 91 3.16 -7.78 6.25
C SER A 91 2.28 -8.79 5.51
N GLU A 92 2.84 -9.96 5.24
CA GLU A 92 2.06 -11.13 4.85
C GLU A 92 1.24 -11.59 6.06
N GLY A 93 0.01 -11.08 6.16
CA GLY A 93 -0.95 -11.46 7.19
C GLY A 93 -1.94 -10.34 7.52
N PRO A 94 -3.06 -10.66 8.19
CA PRO A 94 -3.88 -9.66 8.84
C PRO A 94 -3.00 -8.81 9.77
N PHE A 95 -3.12 -7.48 9.71
CA PHE A 95 -2.45 -6.61 10.67
C PHE A 95 -2.97 -6.93 12.07
N VAL A 96 -2.10 -7.42 12.95
CA VAL A 96 -2.37 -7.61 14.37
C VAL A 96 -1.63 -6.54 15.13
N PHE A 97 -2.35 -5.74 15.89
CA PHE A 97 -1.76 -4.69 16.71
C PHE A 97 -1.00 -5.32 17.90
N ASP A 98 0.28 -4.98 18.01
CA ASP A 98 1.12 -5.33 19.17
C ASP A 98 1.54 -4.05 19.88
N GLN A 99 1.00 -3.84 21.09
CA GLN A 99 1.28 -2.67 21.91
C GLN A 99 2.76 -2.58 22.31
N LYS A 100 3.43 -3.72 22.55
CA LYS A 100 4.84 -3.74 22.93
C LYS A 100 5.71 -3.28 21.76
N VAL A 101 5.45 -3.79 20.55
CA VAL A 101 6.17 -3.37 19.33
C VAL A 101 5.96 -1.87 19.08
N CYS A 102 4.73 -1.39 19.21
CA CYS A 102 4.42 0.03 19.05
C CYS A 102 5.18 0.89 20.09
N ARG A 103 5.19 0.47 21.36
CA ARG A 103 5.91 1.16 22.44
C ARG A 103 7.41 1.18 22.23
N ASP A 104 8.02 0.07 21.82
CA ASP A 104 9.45 -0.02 21.54
C ASP A 104 9.85 0.93 20.39
N LEU A 105 9.03 1.03 19.33
CA LEU A 105 9.24 1.97 18.23
C LEU A 105 9.05 3.42 18.67
N MET A 106 8.06 3.71 19.51
CA MET A 106 7.82 5.03 20.07
C MET A 106 8.99 5.51 20.93
N VAL A 107 9.56 4.63 21.77
CA VAL A 107 10.76 4.94 22.57
C VAL A 107 11.96 5.26 21.68
N LYS A 108 12.18 4.47 20.62
CA LYS A 108 13.25 4.76 19.63
C LYS A 108 13.07 6.12 18.97
N PHE A 109 11.83 6.45 18.58
CA PHE A 109 11.51 7.77 18.04
C PHE A 109 11.80 8.89 19.04
N CYS A 110 11.43 8.71 20.32
CA CYS A 110 11.69 9.70 21.36
C CYS A 110 13.18 9.95 21.57
N ILE A 111 13.99 8.88 21.60
CA ILE A 111 15.45 8.99 21.72
C ILE A 111 16.02 9.71 20.50
N HIS A 112 15.59 9.32 19.29
CA HIS A 112 16.10 9.90 18.04
C HIS A 112 15.77 11.38 17.88
N ALA A 113 14.54 11.77 18.19
CA ALA A 113 14.05 13.14 18.05
C ALA A 113 14.18 13.96 19.34
N GLU A 114 14.86 13.43 20.36
CA GLU A 114 15.09 14.06 21.67
C GLU A 114 13.80 14.61 22.32
N ILE A 115 12.72 13.84 22.22
CA ILE A 115 11.41 14.25 22.72
C ILE A 115 11.41 14.23 24.25
N PRO A 116 11.07 15.36 24.93
CA PRO A 116 10.96 15.38 26.38
C PRO A 116 9.89 14.41 26.88
N PHE A 117 10.23 13.57 27.86
CA PHE A 117 9.28 12.57 28.37
C PHE A 117 8.02 13.19 28.99
N LEU A 118 8.08 14.43 29.47
CA LEU A 118 6.92 15.15 29.98
C LEU A 118 5.79 15.29 28.94
N LYS A 119 6.11 15.21 27.64
CA LYS A 119 5.10 15.21 26.57
C LYS A 119 4.12 14.03 26.66
N PHE A 120 4.49 12.95 27.37
CA PHE A 120 3.63 11.80 27.60
C PHE A 120 2.55 12.04 28.67
N GLU A 121 2.58 13.17 29.35
CA GLU A 121 1.52 13.61 30.28
C GLU A 121 0.61 14.68 29.65
N ASP A 122 0.86 15.05 28.40
CA ASP A 122 0.05 16.04 27.71
C ASP A 122 -1.38 15.51 27.53
N PRO A 123 -2.41 16.24 27.99
CA PRO A 123 -3.80 15.77 27.94
C PRO A 123 -4.32 15.61 26.50
N TYR A 124 -3.66 16.19 25.49
CA TYR A 124 -4.02 16.06 24.09
C TYR A 124 -3.36 14.85 23.39
N LEU A 125 -2.35 14.22 24.02
CA LEU A 125 -1.64 13.10 23.42
C LEU A 125 -2.54 11.86 23.29
N GLN A 126 -3.16 11.41 24.37
CA GLN A 126 -4.01 10.20 24.33
C GLN A 126 -5.20 10.35 23.37
N PRO A 127 -5.97 11.45 23.35
CA PRO A 127 -7.02 11.66 22.36
C PRO A 127 -6.52 11.61 20.90
N TRP A 128 -5.31 12.14 20.64
CA TRP A 128 -4.72 12.05 19.31
C TRP A 128 -4.38 10.59 18.96
N ILE A 129 -3.78 9.84 19.87
CA ILE A 129 -3.48 8.42 19.64
C ILE A 129 -4.77 7.59 19.48
N ASP A 130 -5.79 7.83 20.30
CA ASP A 130 -7.09 7.15 20.22
C ASP A 130 -7.75 7.35 18.85
N SER A 131 -7.55 8.50 18.20
CA SER A 131 -8.05 8.75 16.85
C SER A 131 -7.40 7.88 15.77
N MET A 132 -6.21 7.32 16.04
CA MET A 132 -5.44 6.47 15.12
C MET A 132 -5.50 4.99 15.50
N GLN A 133 -5.36 4.68 16.80
CA GLN A 133 -5.35 3.33 17.36
C GLN A 133 -5.89 3.33 18.81
N PRO A 134 -7.20 3.13 19.00
CA PRO A 134 -7.83 3.12 20.32
C PRO A 134 -7.32 2.04 21.27
N ALA A 135 -6.77 0.94 20.74
CA ALA A 135 -6.22 -0.14 21.56
C ALA A 135 -4.86 0.21 22.19
N PHE A 136 -4.23 1.32 21.79
CA PHE A 136 -2.96 1.75 22.36
C PHE A 136 -3.17 2.70 23.53
N GLN A 137 -2.73 2.26 24.70
CA GLN A 137 -2.67 3.11 25.88
C GLN A 137 -1.25 3.64 26.02
N VAL A 138 -1.11 4.96 25.93
CA VAL A 138 0.15 5.65 26.15
C VAL A 138 0.50 5.52 27.63
N THR A 139 1.70 5.02 27.91
CA THR A 139 2.20 4.93 29.29
C THR A 139 2.76 6.27 29.75
N GLY A 140 2.69 6.55 31.05
CA GLY A 140 3.21 7.80 31.62
C GLY A 140 4.71 7.99 31.41
N HIS A 141 5.19 9.21 31.64
CA HIS A 141 6.56 9.63 31.34
C HIS A 141 7.62 8.77 32.05
N HIS A 142 7.37 8.33 33.28
CA HIS A 142 8.27 7.43 34.04
C HIS A 142 8.49 6.09 33.32
N THR A 143 7.42 5.50 32.77
CA THR A 143 7.53 4.23 32.04
C THR A 143 8.32 4.39 30.75
N ILE A 144 8.10 5.47 30.01
CA ILE A 144 8.86 5.77 28.79
C ILE A 144 10.35 5.99 29.11
N HIS A 145 10.64 6.71 30.20
CA HIS A 145 11.99 6.87 30.71
C HIS A 145 12.63 5.51 31.04
N ASP A 146 11.92 4.65 31.77
CA ASP A 146 12.45 3.35 32.18
C ASP A 146 12.67 2.42 30.97
N ASP A 147 11.77 2.45 29.99
CA ASP A 147 11.93 1.71 28.73
C ASP A 147 13.14 2.21 27.93
N ALA A 148 13.34 3.53 27.84
CA ALA A 148 14.53 4.12 27.19
C ALA A 148 15.82 3.71 27.92
N MET A 149 15.83 3.78 29.25
CA MET A 149 16.96 3.38 30.08
C MET A 149 17.26 1.88 29.96
N LYS A 150 16.21 1.04 29.88
CA LYS A 150 16.34 -0.40 29.65
C LYS A 150 16.94 -0.69 28.28
N MET A 151 16.52 0.03 27.24
CA MET A 151 17.07 -0.09 25.89
C MET A 151 18.57 0.26 25.87
N TYR A 152 18.95 1.37 26.52
CA TYR A 152 20.36 1.76 26.67
C TYR A 152 21.19 0.70 27.40
N LYS A 153 20.70 0.20 28.55
CA LYS A 153 21.40 -0.84 29.32
C LYS A 153 21.57 -2.13 28.51
N GLY A 154 20.57 -2.50 27.70
CA GLY A 154 20.65 -3.64 26.79
C GLY A 154 21.77 -3.46 25.76
N MET A 155 21.74 -2.35 25.02
CA MET A 155 22.78 -2.05 24.01
C MET A 155 24.18 -1.98 24.62
N LYS A 156 24.31 -1.39 25.81
CA LYS A 156 25.60 -1.34 26.53
C LYS A 156 26.12 -2.75 26.83
N LYS A 157 25.25 -3.63 27.33
CA LYS A 157 25.60 -5.02 27.63
C LYS A 157 25.99 -5.79 26.37
N ASP A 158 25.29 -5.58 25.27
CA ASP A 158 25.60 -6.22 23.99
C ASP A 158 27.01 -5.83 23.51
N ILE A 159 27.34 -4.53 23.59
CA ILE A 159 28.68 -4.03 23.26
C ILE A 159 29.75 -4.60 24.20
N GLU A 160 29.48 -4.67 25.51
CA GLU A 160 30.42 -5.26 26.48
C GLU A 160 30.72 -6.74 26.15
N VAL A 161 29.70 -7.50 25.76
CA VAL A 161 29.85 -8.90 25.33
C VAL A 161 30.66 -9.01 24.04
N GLU A 162 30.39 -8.15 23.05
CA GLU A 162 31.17 -8.12 21.81
C GLU A 162 32.66 -7.83 22.07
N LEU A 163 32.97 -6.86 22.93
CA LEU A 163 34.35 -6.51 23.28
C LEU A 163 35.09 -7.67 24.00
N GLN A 164 34.46 -8.33 24.96
CA GLN A 164 35.06 -9.48 25.67
C GLN A 164 35.40 -10.65 24.73
N ASN A 165 34.57 -10.87 23.71
CA ASN A 165 34.81 -11.90 22.71
C ASN A 165 35.97 -11.57 21.77
N LEU A 166 36.29 -10.28 21.59
CA LEU A 166 37.43 -9.83 20.77
C LEU A 166 38.76 -9.97 21.51
N ASP A 167 38.81 -9.67 22.81
CA ASP A 167 40.01 -9.79 23.65
C ASP A 167 40.44 -11.25 23.93
N SER A 168 39.58 -12.22 23.60
CA SER A 168 39.84 -13.66 23.78
C SER A 168 40.53 -14.33 22.58
N ARG A 169 41.03 -13.57 21.60
CA ARG A 169 41.80 -14.05 20.42
C ARG A 169 43.23 -13.51 20.42
#